data_AF-A0A2S9GGT2-F1
#
_entry.id   AF-A0A2S9GGT2-F1
#
_cell.length_a   1.000
_cell.length_b   1.000
_cell.length_c   1.000
_cell.angle_alpha   90.00
_cell.angle_beta   90.00
_cell.angle_gamma   90.00
#
_symmetry.space_group_name_H-M   'P 1'
#
loop_
_entity.id
_entity.type
_entity.pdbx_description
1 polymer ?
#
loop_
_entity_poly.entity_id
_entity_poly.type
_entity_poly.pdbx_seq_one_letter_code
_entity_poly.pdbx_strand_id
1 'polypeptide(L)' 'MRRGSRARPGDEASVKVDARSERWREHRKKVRSEIVDAAFRAIDQLGPEVSLREIAEEAGTAKPKIYRHFTDK' A
#
# COMPACT_ATOMS: atom_id res chain seq x y z
N MET A 1 -36.95 23.40 21.65
CA MET A 1 -35.71 23.74 20.90
C MET A 1 -34.56 22.87 21.37
N ARG A 2 -33.93 22.07 20.50
CA ARG A 2 -32.60 21.51 20.75
C ARG A 2 -31.67 21.97 19.64
N ARG A 3 -30.66 22.78 20.01
CA ARG A 3 -29.64 23.30 19.09
C ARG A 3 -28.86 22.12 18.55
N GLY A 4 -28.88 21.92 17.23
CA GLY A 4 -27.95 21.03 16.56
C GLY A 4 -26.53 21.54 16.77
N SER A 5 -25.70 20.74 17.43
CA SER A 5 -24.27 20.98 17.55
C SER A 5 -23.67 20.94 16.15
N ARG A 6 -23.39 22.11 15.57
CA ARG A 6 -22.67 22.22 14.30
C ARG A 6 -21.23 21.78 14.58
N ALA A 7 -20.79 20.69 13.96
CA ALA A 7 -19.41 20.21 14.06
C ALA A 7 -18.46 21.37 13.72
N ARG A 8 -17.39 21.51 14.52
CA ARG A 8 -16.37 22.54 14.27
C ARG A 8 -15.62 22.18 12.99
N PRO A 9 -15.24 23.14 12.14
CA PRO A 9 -14.59 22.86 10.86
C PRO A 9 -13.28 22.06 10.98
N GLY A 10 -12.65 22.05 12.16
CA GLY A 10 -11.47 21.21 12.45
C GLY A 10 -11.76 19.71 12.60
N ASP A 11 -12.96 19.32 13.04
CA ASP A 11 -13.36 17.92 13.25
C ASP A 11 -13.56 17.22 11.89
N GLU A 12 -14.23 17.89 10.95
CA GLU A 12 -14.39 17.38 9.59
C GLU A 12 -13.07 17.30 8.81
N ALA A 13 -12.12 18.19 9.11
CA ALA A 13 -10.78 18.15 8.51
C ALA A 13 -9.97 16.96 9.03
N SER A 14 -9.98 16.70 10.33
CA SER A 14 -9.32 15.54 10.95
C SER A 14 -9.90 14.22 10.43
N VAL A 15 -11.23 14.07 10.41
CA VAL A 15 -11.90 12.88 9.88
C VAL A 15 -11.59 12.65 8.38
N LYS A 16 -11.47 13.71 7.58
CA LYS A 16 -11.05 13.60 6.17
C LYS A 16 -9.59 13.15 6.01
N VAL A 17 -8.69 13.60 6.90
CA VAL A 17 -7.30 13.16 6.91
C VAL A 17 -7.22 11.68 7.30
N ASP A 18 -7.96 11.25 8.32
CA ASP A 18 -8.00 9.84 8.75
C ASP A 18 -8.58 8.94 7.65
N ALA A 19 -9.68 9.33 7.00
CA ALA A 19 -10.26 8.57 5.88
C ALA A 19 -9.34 8.50 4.63
N ARG A 20 -8.41 9.45 4.46
CA ARG A 20 -7.37 9.41 3.42
C ARG A 20 -6.22 8.51 3.85
N SER A 21 -5.77 8.61 5.09
CA SER A 21 -4.72 7.77 5.67
C SER A 21 -5.12 6.30 5.67
N GLU A 22 -6.37 5.98 6.00
CA GLU A 22 -6.88 4.62 6.04
C GLU A 22 -6.94 3.99 4.64
N ARG A 23 -7.48 4.73 3.65
CA ARG A 23 -7.44 4.28 2.24
C ARG A 23 -6.01 4.07 1.73
N TRP A 24 -5.08 4.91 2.15
CA TRP A 24 -3.67 4.75 1.79
C TRP A 24 -3.05 3.50 2.42
N ARG A 25 -3.39 3.19 3.68
CA ARG A 25 -2.95 1.95 4.35
C ARG A 25 -3.49 0.70 3.67
N GLU A 26 -4.78 0.66 3.37
CA GLU A 26 -5.41 -0.46 2.66
C GLU A 26 -4.81 -0.63 1.26
N HIS A 27 -4.57 0.46 0.54
CA HIS A 27 -3.90 0.41 -0.75
C HIS A 27 -2.46 -0.11 -0.65
N ARG A 28 -1.67 0.33 0.35
CA ARG A 28 -0.31 -0.19 0.57
C ARG A 28 -0.32 -1.68 0.91
N LYS A 29 -1.29 -2.14 1.71
CA LYS A 29 -1.45 -3.55 2.05
C LYS A 29 -1.78 -4.40 0.82
N LYS A 30 -2.71 -3.92 -0.03
CA LYS A 30 -3.06 -4.58 -1.29
C LYS A 30 -1.84 -4.68 -2.21
N VAL A 31 -1.15 -3.57 -2.47
CA VAL A 31 0.04 -3.56 -3.34
C VAL A 31 1.15 -4.45 -2.78
N ARG A 32 1.33 -4.50 -1.46
CA ARG A 32 2.31 -5.39 -0.83
C ARG A 32 1.96 -6.87 -1.05
N SER A 33 0.68 -7.24 -0.97
CA SER A 33 0.23 -8.60 -1.29
C SER A 33 0.55 -8.96 -2.74
N GLU A 34 0.23 -8.07 -3.69
CA GLU A 34 0.49 -8.29 -5.12
C GLU A 34 1.99 -8.49 -5.40
N ILE A 35 2.87 -7.75 -4.73
CA ILE A 35 4.32 -7.93 -4.87
C ILE A 35 4.79 -9.26 -4.30
N VAL A 36 4.24 -9.69 -3.15
CA VAL A 36 4.57 -10.98 -2.54
C VAL A 36 4.10 -12.15 -3.41
N ASP A 37 2.89 -12.06 -3.97
CA ASP A 37 2.35 -13.09 -4.88
C ASP A 37 3.16 -13.19 -6.18
N ALA A 38 3.63 -12.05 -6.70
CA ALA A 38 4.57 -12.03 -7.82
C ALA A 38 5.92 -12.64 -7.45
N ALA A 39 6.44 -12.37 -6.24
CA ALA A 39 7.68 -12.98 -5.79
C ALA A 39 7.57 -14.51 -5.70
N PHE A 40 6.47 -15.04 -5.17
CA PHE A 40 6.23 -16.48 -5.15
C PHE A 40 6.20 -17.07 -6.56
N ARG A 41 5.45 -16.45 -7.49
CA ARG A 41 5.40 -16.90 -8.89
C ARG A 41 6.77 -16.86 -9.58
N ALA A 42 7.57 -15.84 -9.30
CA ALA A 42 8.91 -15.73 -9.86
C ALA A 42 9.86 -16.81 -9.30
N ILE A 43 9.77 -17.12 -8.00
CA ILE A 43 10.53 -18.20 -7.35
C ILE A 43 10.10 -19.57 -7.92
N ASP A 44 8.80 -19.80 -8.10
CA ASP A 44 8.30 -21.07 -8.64
C ASP A 44 8.75 -21.31 -10.08
N GLN A 45 8.91 -20.25 -10.89
CA GLN A 45 9.33 -20.36 -12.29
C GLN A 45 10.85 -20.37 -12.49
N LEU A 46 11.58 -19.52 -11.76
CA LEU A 46 13.02 -19.28 -11.98
C LEU A 46 13.90 -19.96 -10.92
N GLY A 47 13.30 -20.42 -9.82
CA GLY A 47 14.00 -21.00 -8.69
C GLY A 47 14.50 -19.96 -7.68
N PRO A 48 15.30 -20.40 -6.69
CA PRO A 48 15.70 -19.58 -5.55
C PRO A 48 16.66 -18.43 -5.90
N GLU A 49 17.27 -18.45 -7.09
CA GLU A 49 18.24 -17.45 -7.55
C GLU A 49 17.57 -16.19 -8.14
N VAL A 50 16.24 -16.07 -8.02
CA VAL A 50 15.51 -14.93 -8.56
C VAL A 50 15.95 -13.61 -7.93
N SER A 51 16.23 -12.64 -8.79
CA SER A 51 16.63 -11.29 -8.39
C SER A 51 15.41 -10.41 -8.09
N LEU A 52 15.64 -9.37 -7.29
CA LEU A 52 14.63 -8.33 -7.04
C LEU A 52 14.17 -7.61 -8.33
N ARG A 53 14.96 -7.69 -9.40
CA ARG A 53 14.59 -7.13 -10.71
C ARG A 53 13.50 -8.00 -11.36
N GLU A 54 13.72 -9.31 -11.39
CA GLU A 54 12.77 -10.27 -11.98
C GLU A 54 11.45 -10.27 -11.21
N ILE A 55 11.49 -10.18 -9.88
CA ILE A 55 10.29 -9.99 -9.07
C ILE A 55 9.55 -8.70 -9.43
N ALA A 56 10.28 -7.60 -9.69
CA ALA A 56 9.65 -6.35 -10.08
C ALA A 56 9.02 -6.43 -11.47
N GLU A 57 9.69 -7.08 -12.42
CA GLU A 57 9.18 -7.34 -13.76
C GLU A 57 7.91 -8.22 -13.69
N GLU A 58 7.90 -9.30 -12.90
CA GLU A 58 6.73 -10.16 -12.65
C GLU A 58 5.58 -9.41 -11.97
N ALA A 59 5.87 -8.52 -11.03
CA ALA A 59 4.88 -7.69 -10.34
C ALA A 59 4.38 -6.49 -11.18
N GLY A 60 4.87 -6.30 -12.40
CA GLY A 60 4.52 -5.15 -13.25
C GLY A 60 4.89 -3.80 -12.61
N THR A 61 5.97 -3.77 -11.84
CA THR A 61 6.39 -2.62 -11.03
C THR A 61 7.88 -2.32 -11.22
N ALA A 62 8.34 -1.19 -10.69
CA ALA A 62 9.74 -0.83 -10.72
C ALA A 62 10.42 -1.13 -9.37
N LYS A 63 11.72 -1.49 -9.40
CA LYS A 63 12.55 -1.67 -8.20
C LYS A 63 12.37 -0.57 -7.12
N PRO A 64 12.40 0.74 -7.44
CA PRO A 64 12.18 1.80 -6.46
C PRO A 64 10.82 1.72 -5.75
N LYS A 65 9.78 1.27 -6.47
CA LYS A 65 8.43 1.13 -5.92
C LYS A 65 8.39 -0.03 -4.93
N ILE A 66 9.08 -1.14 -5.19
CA ILE A 66 9.24 -2.22 -4.20
C ILE A 66 9.90 -1.68 -2.94
N TYR A 67 11.04 -0.98 -3.05
CA TYR A 67 11.71 -0.42 -1.87
C TYR A 67 10.80 0.48 -1.03
N ARG A 68 9.92 1.28 -1.66
CA ARG A 68 8.95 2.12 -0.92
C ARG A 68 7.92 1.33 -0.12
N HIS A 69 7.53 0.14 -0.57
CA HIS A 69 6.54 -0.70 0.11
C HIS A 69 7.13 -1.60 1.21
N PHE A 70 8.44 -1.89 1.15
CA PHE A 70 9.13 -2.75 2.11
C PHE A 70 10.12 -2.00 3.04
N THR A 71 10.43 -0.73 2.77
CA THR A 71 11.21 0.14 3.66
C THR A 71 10.35 1.01 4.60
N ASP A 72 9.03 1.00 4.38
CA ASP A 72 8.07 1.67 5.26
C ASP A 72 7.95 0.85 6.55
N LYS A 73 8.44 1.43 7.65
CA LYS A 73 8.43 0.87 9.01
C LYS A 73 7.01 0.77 9.57
#